data_AF-A0A936UFI5-F1
#
_entry.id   AF-A0A936UFI5-F1
#
_cell.length_a   1.000
_cell.length_b   1.000
_cell.length_c   1.000
_cell.angle_alpha   90.00
_cell.angle_beta   90.00
_cell.angle_gamma   90.00
#
_symmetry.space_group_name_H-M   'P 1'
#
loop_
_entity.id
_entity.type
_entity.pdbx_description
1 polymer ?
#
loop_
_entity_poly.entity_id
_entity_poly.type
_entity_poly.pdbx_seq_one_letter_code
_entity_poly.pdbx_strand_id
1 'polypeptide(L)'
;MENCPYCNSQIEINHDDEYGYGDEKYEQQCGKCNKYFVYETTIIIEHELNKADCLNGADHDFKPSKTFPLQFTKMVCSVCGESRNMTKEERGTL
;
A
#
# COMPACT_ATOMS: atom_id res chain seq x y z
N MET A 1 -3.35 3.85 -15.14
CA MET A 1 -3.86 4.82 -16.14
C MET A 1 -4.13 4.00 -17.37
N GLU A 2 -5.40 3.94 -17.76
CA GLU A 2 -5.87 3.02 -18.80
C GLU A 2 -5.98 3.75 -20.14
N ASN A 3 -6.20 3.01 -21.22
CA ASN A 3 -6.43 3.59 -22.56
C ASN A 3 -7.87 3.38 -23.00
N CYS A 4 -8.48 4.44 -23.54
CA CYS A 4 -9.83 4.37 -24.10
C CYS A 4 -9.86 3.33 -25.24
N PRO A 5 -10.79 2.35 -25.20
CA PRO A 5 -10.83 1.27 -26.20
C PRO A 5 -11.21 1.74 -27.60
N TYR A 6 -11.68 2.99 -27.76
CA TYR A 6 -12.09 3.54 -29.05
C TYR A 6 -11.07 4.46 -29.70
N CYS A 7 -10.40 5.32 -28.93
CA CYS A 7 -9.48 6.34 -29.48
C CYS A 7 -8.06 6.27 -28.90
N ASN A 8 -7.80 5.28 -28.03
CA ASN A 8 -6.51 5.00 -27.40
C ASN A 8 -5.90 6.18 -26.63
N SER A 9 -6.72 7.16 -26.23
CA SER A 9 -6.26 8.20 -25.32
C SER A 9 -6.21 7.66 -23.89
N GLN A 10 -5.22 8.11 -23.15
CA GLN A 10 -5.11 7.88 -21.73
C GLN A 10 -6.37 8.38 -21.00
N ILE A 11 -6.87 7.57 -20.09
CA ILE A 11 -8.03 7.83 -19.25
C ILE A 11 -7.69 7.48 -17.80
N GLU A 12 -8.26 8.26 -16.90
CA GLU A 12 -8.33 7.95 -15.48
C GLU A 12 -9.64 7.22 -15.24
N ILE A 13 -9.59 6.04 -14.60
CA ILE A 13 -10.79 5.31 -14.23
C ILE A 13 -11.41 6.00 -13.03
N ASN A 14 -12.73 6.20 -13.05
CA ASN A 14 -13.44 6.82 -11.95
C ASN A 14 -13.40 5.90 -10.71
N HIS A 15 -12.82 6.41 -9.63
CA HIS A 15 -12.74 5.76 -8.32
C HIS A 15 -13.39 6.59 -7.21
N ASP A 16 -14.16 7.63 -7.57
CA ASP A 16 -14.84 8.51 -6.60
C ASP A 16 -16.00 7.79 -5.93
N ASP A 17 -16.25 8.09 -4.64
CA ASP A 17 -17.42 7.65 -3.88
C ASP A 17 -17.71 6.13 -3.95
N GLU A 18 -16.65 5.31 -3.84
CA GLU A 18 -16.72 3.84 -3.91
C GLU A 18 -17.15 3.28 -5.28
N TYR A 19 -17.32 4.14 -6.30
CA TYR A 19 -17.63 3.73 -7.67
C TYR A 19 -16.47 2.91 -8.25
N GLY A 20 -16.80 1.81 -8.93
CA GLY A 20 -15.79 0.99 -9.60
C GLY A 20 -15.12 -0.07 -8.72
N TYR A 21 -15.64 -0.39 -7.52
CA TYR A 21 -15.02 -1.37 -6.60
C TYR A 21 -15.85 -2.64 -6.32
N GLY A 22 -17.07 -2.73 -6.82
CA GLY A 22 -17.93 -3.92 -6.76
C GLY A 22 -17.74 -4.87 -7.95
N ASP A 23 -18.56 -5.92 -7.97
CA ASP A 23 -18.48 -7.03 -8.94
C ASP A 23 -19.36 -6.81 -10.20
N GLU A 24 -19.96 -5.63 -10.34
CA GLU A 24 -20.72 -5.24 -11.51
C GLU A 24 -19.88 -4.56 -12.60
N LYS A 25 -20.49 -4.39 -13.78
CA LYS A 25 -19.92 -3.58 -14.85
C LYS A 25 -20.16 -2.10 -14.59
N TYR A 26 -19.11 -1.31 -14.76
CA TYR A 26 -19.15 0.14 -14.61
C TYR A 26 -19.08 0.82 -15.97
N GLU A 27 -19.84 1.90 -16.13
CA GLU A 27 -19.89 2.68 -17.36
C GLU A 27 -19.11 3.98 -17.17
N GLN A 28 -18.29 4.34 -18.17
CA GLN A 28 -17.60 5.62 -18.16
C GLN A 28 -17.51 6.19 -19.57
N GLN A 29 -17.60 7.52 -19.67
CA GLN A 29 -17.44 8.24 -20.93
C GLN A 29 -16.00 8.71 -21.11
N CYS A 30 -15.44 8.49 -22.30
CA CYS A 30 -14.14 9.07 -22.65
C CYS A 30 -14.27 10.57 -22.95
N GLY A 31 -13.59 11.43 -22.19
CA GLY A 31 -13.61 12.89 -22.42
C GLY A 31 -12.99 13.37 -23.74
N LYS A 32 -12.27 12.50 -24.49
CA LYS A 32 -11.68 12.85 -25.79
C LYS A 32 -12.57 12.50 -26.99
N CYS A 33 -13.19 11.31 -26.98
CA CYS A 33 -14.02 10.85 -28.11
C CYS A 33 -15.51 10.77 -27.80
N ASN A 34 -15.92 11.10 -26.57
CA ASN A 34 -17.30 11.12 -26.07
C ASN A 34 -18.03 9.78 -26.16
N LYS A 35 -17.32 8.67 -26.42
CA LYS A 35 -17.87 7.32 -26.42
C LYS A 35 -17.87 6.74 -25.00
N TYR A 36 -18.95 6.04 -24.66
CA TYR A 36 -19.06 5.26 -23.44
C TYR A 36 -18.37 3.91 -23.62
N PHE A 37 -17.69 3.45 -22.58
CA PHE A 37 -17.15 2.10 -22.47
C PHE A 37 -17.58 1.49 -21.13
N VAL A 38 -17.49 0.16 -21.05
CA VAL A 38 -17.68 -0.59 -19.81
C VAL A 38 -16.34 -1.13 -19.33
N TYR A 39 -16.19 -1.25 -18.02
CA TYR A 39 -15.06 -1.93 -17.40
C TYR A 39 -15.52 -2.73 -16.18
N GLU A 40 -14.68 -3.66 -15.76
CA GLU A 40 -14.82 -4.47 -14.55
C GLU A 40 -13.56 -4.26 -13.72
N THR A 41 -13.70 -4.20 -12.40
CA THR A 41 -12.56 -4.06 -11.49
C THR A 41 -12.31 -5.38 -10.78
N THR A 42 -11.05 -5.77 -10.66
CA THR A 42 -10.67 -6.93 -9.86
C THR A 42 -9.67 -6.50 -8.80
N ILE A 43 -10.02 -6.69 -7.53
CA ILE A 43 -9.14 -6.45 -6.39
C ILE A 43 -8.54 -7.78 -5.97
N ILE A 44 -7.21 -7.90 -6.05
CA ILE A 44 -6.47 -9.09 -5.63
C ILE A 44 -5.91 -8.81 -4.23
N ILE A 45 -6.32 -9.59 -3.24
CA ILE A 45 -5.79 -9.53 -1.86
C ILE A 45 -5.00 -10.81 -1.59
N GLU A 46 -3.69 -10.66 -1.43
CA GLU A 46 -2.77 -11.77 -1.13
C GLU A 46 -2.30 -11.70 0.32
N HIS A 47 -2.18 -12.86 0.96
CA HIS A 47 -1.70 -12.98 2.34
C HIS A 47 -0.42 -13.81 2.35
N GLU A 48 0.68 -13.21 2.79
CA GLU A 48 1.94 -13.90 3.00
C GLU A 48 2.13 -14.18 4.50
N LEU A 49 2.24 -15.46 4.85
CA LEU A 49 2.41 -15.89 6.23
C LEU A 49 3.89 -16.09 6.54
N ASN A 50 4.35 -15.48 7.63
CA ASN A 50 5.73 -15.58 8.10
C ASN A 50 5.78 -16.07 9.56
N LYS A 51 6.82 -16.83 9.90
CA LYS A 51 7.06 -17.22 11.30
C LYS A 51 7.44 -15.98 12.12
N ALA A 52 6.87 -15.88 13.32
CA ALA A 52 7.16 -14.81 14.27
C ALA A 52 7.47 -15.40 15.64
N ASP A 53 8.63 -16.06 15.77
CA ASP A 53 9.03 -16.71 17.02
C ASP A 53 9.17 -15.71 18.18
N CYS A 54 9.44 -14.43 17.87
CA CYS A 54 9.44 -13.34 18.86
C CYS A 54 8.09 -13.17 19.57
N LEU A 55 6.97 -13.42 18.87
CA LEU A 55 5.64 -13.39 19.48
C LEU A 55 5.35 -14.64 20.33
N ASN A 56 6.24 -15.63 20.31
CA ASN A 56 6.13 -16.89 21.04
C ASN A 56 7.21 -17.02 22.14
N GLY A 57 7.79 -15.89 22.57
CA GLY A 57 8.73 -15.83 23.70
C GLY A 57 10.21 -15.84 23.32
N ALA A 58 10.55 -15.88 22.03
CA ALA A 58 11.91 -15.56 21.59
C ALA A 58 12.16 -14.04 21.64
N ASP A 59 13.43 -13.63 21.59
CA ASP A 59 13.79 -12.21 21.58
C ASP A 59 13.41 -11.53 20.25
N HIS A 60 13.08 -10.24 20.32
CA HIS A 60 12.82 -9.42 19.15
C HIS A 60 14.12 -8.97 18.47
N ASP A 61 14.21 -9.14 17.15
CA ASP A 61 15.29 -8.58 16.31
C ASP A 61 15.01 -7.11 15.98
N PHE A 62 15.21 -6.23 16.97
CA PHE A 62 14.98 -4.79 16.82
C PHE A 62 16.05 -4.10 15.97
N LYS A 63 15.61 -3.36 14.94
CA LYS A 63 16.46 -2.54 14.06
C LYS A 63 15.95 -1.10 13.95
N PRO A 64 16.81 -0.10 13.74
CA PRO A 64 16.38 1.28 13.57
C PRO A 64 15.54 1.44 12.30
N SER A 65 14.40 2.13 12.42
CA SER A 65 13.52 2.47 11.30
C SER A 65 14.18 3.47 10.35
N LYS A 66 13.96 3.34 9.05
CA LYS A 66 14.41 4.34 8.08
C LYS A 66 13.40 5.49 8.02
N THR A 67 13.66 6.57 8.74
CA THR A 67 12.80 7.77 8.79
C THR A 67 13.62 9.05 8.62
N PHE A 68 13.02 10.07 8.04
CA PHE A 68 13.57 11.42 8.01
C PHE A 68 12.51 12.41 8.52
N PRO A 69 12.81 13.30 9.49
CA PRO A 69 14.11 13.49 10.18
C PRO A 69 14.56 12.36 11.12
N LEU A 70 15.89 12.18 11.31
CA LEU A 70 16.49 11.08 12.10
C LEU A 70 16.05 11.05 13.58
N GLN A 71 15.71 12.19 14.17
CA GLN A 71 15.27 12.28 15.56
C GLN A 71 13.97 11.51 15.86
N PHE A 72 13.21 11.15 14.82
CA PHE A 72 11.99 10.34 14.93
C PHE A 72 12.22 8.84 14.72
N THR A 73 13.48 8.41 14.58
CA THR A 73 13.83 7.00 14.44
C THR A 73 13.36 6.20 15.66
N LYS A 74 12.79 5.03 15.40
CA LYS A 74 12.34 4.04 16.38
C LYS A 74 13.07 2.73 16.15
N MET A 75 13.12 1.87 17.17
CA MET A 75 13.52 0.48 17.00
C MET A 75 12.30 -0.35 16.62
N VAL A 76 12.37 -1.10 15.52
CA VAL A 76 11.29 -1.92 14.97
C VAL A 76 11.77 -3.35 14.80
N CYS A 77 11.03 -4.32 15.34
CA CYS A 77 11.34 -5.74 15.17
C CYS A 77 11.18 -6.13 13.70
N SER A 78 12.23 -6.69 13.11
CA SER A 78 12.27 -7.03 11.68
C SER A 78 11.28 -8.13 11.26
N VAL A 79 10.71 -8.86 12.24
CA VAL A 79 9.83 -10.01 12.02
C VAL A 79 8.36 -9.66 12.28
N CYS A 80 8.03 -9.15 13.48
CA CYS A 80 6.64 -8.88 13.86
C CYS A 80 6.22 -7.40 13.73
N GLY A 81 7.16 -6.49 13.45
CA GLY A 81 6.87 -5.06 13.30
C GLY A 81 6.61 -4.31 14.61
N GLU A 82 6.74 -4.97 15.78
CA GLU A 82 6.65 -4.27 17.06
C GLU A 82 7.65 -3.13 17.13
N SER A 83 7.25 -1.98 17.68
CA SER A 83 8.07 -0.78 17.71
C SER A 83 8.20 -0.19 19.11
N ARG A 84 9.39 0.34 19.41
CA ARG A 84 9.69 1.09 20.63
C ARG A 84 10.54 2.32 20.34
N ASN A 85 10.57 3.25 21.28
CA ASN A 85 11.49 4.37 21.22
C ASN A 85 12.94 3.88 21.37
N MET A 86 13.87 4.60 20.73
CA MET A 86 15.29 4.37 20.91
C MET A 86 15.71 4.76 22.32
N THR A 87 16.66 4.01 22.88
CA THR A 87 17.37 4.47 24.08
C THR A 87 18.32 5.61 23.74
N LYS A 88 18.89 6.26 24.77
CA LYS A 88 19.83 7.36 24.56
C LYS A 88 21.11 6.88 23.88
N GLU A 89 21.57 5.69 24.21
CA GLU A 89 22.76 5.05 23.66
C GLU A 89 22.56 4.71 22.18
N GLU A 90 21.42 4.10 21.82
CA GLU A 90 21.08 3.76 20.43
C GLU A 90 20.94 5.01 19.55
N ARG A 91 20.45 6.13 20.10
CA ARG A 91 20.36 7.39 19.35
C ARG A 91 21.73 8.02 19.09
N GLY A 92 22.73 7.72 19.93
CA GLY A 92 24.09 8.22 19.77
C GLY A 92 24.90 7.51 18.68
N THR A 93 24.40 6.42 18.11
CA THR A 93 25.07 5.63 17.06
C THR A 93 24.46 5.78 15.66
N LEU A 94 23.43 6.62 15.51
CA LEU A 94 22.86 7.05 14.22
C LEU A 94 23.71 8.14 13.58
#